data_AF-A0A847J1C3-F1
#
_entry.id   AF-A0A847J1C3-F1
#
_cell.length_a   1.000
_cell.length_b   1.000
_cell.length_c   1.000
_cell.angle_alpha   90.00
_cell.angle_beta   90.00
_cell.angle_gamma   90.00
#
_symmetry.space_group_name_H-M   'P 1'
#
loop_
_entity.id
_entity.type
_entity.pdbx_description
1 polymer ?
#
loop_
_entity_poly.entity_id
_entity_poly.type
_entity_poly.pdbx_seq_one_letter_code
_entity_poly.pdbx_strand_id
1 'polypeptide(L)'
;MALLAVLSSVVVTEVSVSRAQVVRQNQAIEVLNVGVMAFDSKQTNLHENGVSVTVTRTDKTVVLENAGQEVLRLEILQETP
;
A
#
# COMPACT_ATOMS: atom_id res chain seq x y z
N MET A 1 8.85 42.74 0.34
CA MET A 1 7.59 41.99 0.15
C MET A 1 7.72 40.86 -0.87
N ALA A 2 8.32 41.05 -2.05
CA ALA A 2 8.50 39.99 -3.05
C ALA A 2 9.28 38.76 -2.54
N LEU A 3 10.37 38.96 -1.82
CA LEU A 3 11.16 37.86 -1.23
C LEU A 3 10.36 37.00 -0.26
N LEU A 4 9.52 37.62 0.60
CA LEU A 4 8.67 36.88 1.53
C LEU A 4 7.62 36.06 0.78
N ALA A 5 7.03 36.62 -0.27
CA ALA A 5 6.08 35.90 -1.13
C ALA A 5 6.74 34.68 -1.80
N VAL A 6 7.94 34.85 -2.36
CA VAL A 6 8.72 33.75 -2.96
C VAL A 6 9.04 32.67 -1.91
N LEU A 7 9.57 33.04 -0.75
CA LEU A 7 9.87 32.10 0.32
C LEU A 7 8.62 31.35 0.80
N SER A 8 7.49 32.05 0.95
CA SER A 8 6.23 31.41 1.35
C SER A 8 5.72 30.43 0.30
N SER A 9 5.84 30.74 -1.00
CA SER A 9 5.43 29.82 -2.07
C SER A 9 6.30 28.56 -2.15
N VAL A 10 7.60 28.68 -1.91
CA VAL A 10 8.52 27.53 -1.88
C VAL A 10 8.16 26.62 -0.71
N VAL A 11 7.97 27.17 0.49
CA VAL A 11 7.58 26.39 1.67
C VAL A 11 6.24 25.67 1.44
N VAL A 12 5.23 26.37 0.90
CA VAL A 12 3.93 25.75 0.61
C VAL A 12 4.05 24.64 -0.42
N THR A 13 4.88 24.82 -1.45
CA THR A 13 5.12 23.81 -2.49
C THR A 13 5.78 22.57 -1.90
N GLU A 14 6.87 22.74 -1.15
CA GLU A 14 7.59 21.64 -0.51
C GLU A 14 6.72 20.88 0.49
N VAL A 15 5.92 21.59 1.29
CA VAL A 15 4.95 20.97 2.21
C VAL A 15 3.89 20.18 1.44
N SER A 16 3.42 20.69 0.31
CA SER A 16 2.42 20.01 -0.52
C SER A 16 2.99 18.72 -1.13
N VAL A 17 4.23 18.77 -1.64
CA VAL A 17 4.94 17.60 -2.17
C VAL A 17 5.16 16.56 -1.08
N SER A 18 5.63 16.99 0.09
CA SER A 18 5.84 16.12 1.25
C SER A 18 4.54 15.44 1.69
N ARG A 19 3.44 16.20 1.83
CA ARG A 19 2.13 15.63 2.16
C ARG A 19 1.66 14.62 1.12
N ALA A 20 1.83 14.91 -0.17
CA ALA A 20 1.47 13.97 -1.23
C ALA A 20 2.30 12.68 -1.13
N GLN A 21 3.58 12.76 -0.77
CA GLN A 21 4.40 11.57 -0.53
C GLN A 21 3.91 10.76 0.67
N VAL A 22 3.59 11.42 1.80
CA VAL A 22 3.05 10.76 2.99
C VAL A 22 1.73 10.06 2.68
N VAL A 23 0.83 10.71 1.93
CA VAL A 23 -0.44 10.10 1.52
C VAL A 23 -0.20 8.83 0.69
N ARG A 24 0.72 8.86 -0.28
CA ARG A 24 1.08 7.67 -1.06
C ARG A 24 1.64 6.54 -0.20
N GLN A 25 2.50 6.87 0.77
CA GLN A 25 3.04 5.88 1.70
C GLN A 25 1.94 5.27 2.58
N ASN A 26 1.06 6.10 3.14
CA ASN A 26 -0.06 5.63 3.95
C ASN A 26 -1.01 4.74 3.15
N GLN A 27 -1.25 5.07 1.88
CA GLN A 27 -2.07 4.23 1.01
C GLN A 27 -1.42 2.86 0.78
N ALA A 28 -0.11 2.80 0.53
CA ALA A 28 0.61 1.52 0.39
C ALA A 28 0.57 0.69 1.69
N ILE A 29 0.71 1.35 2.85
CA ILE A 29 0.60 0.70 4.16
C ILE A 29 -0.81 0.14 4.37
N GLU A 30 -1.85 0.90 4.04
CA GLU A 30 -3.23 0.47 4.21
C GLU A 30 -3.55 -0.74 3.32
N VAL A 31 -3.07 -0.75 2.07
CA VAL A 31 -3.19 -1.90 1.17
C VAL A 31 -2.59 -3.16 1.79
N LEU A 32 -1.41 -3.04 2.41
CA LEU A 32 -0.77 -4.17 3.07
C LEU A 32 -1.54 -4.60 4.33
N ASN A 33 -2.02 -3.66 5.14
CA ASN A 33 -2.80 -3.95 6.35
C ASN A 33 -4.08 -4.72 6.02
N VAL A 34 -4.86 -4.23 5.04
CA VAL A 34 -6.07 -4.92 4.57
C VAL A 34 -5.72 -6.27 3.95
N GLY A 35 -4.59 -6.35 3.22
CA GLY A 35 -4.08 -7.61 2.69
C GLY A 35 -3.76 -8.67 3.74
N VAL A 36 -3.08 -8.28 4.82
CA VAL A 36 -2.81 -9.15 5.97
C VAL A 36 -4.10 -9.56 6.66
N MET A 37 -5.03 -8.62 6.86
CA MET A 37 -6.34 -8.92 7.46
C MET A 37 -7.13 -9.93 6.63
N ALA A 38 -7.14 -9.78 5.30
CA ALA A 38 -7.77 -10.72 4.38
C ALA A 38 -7.11 -12.11 4.46
N PHE A 39 -5.78 -12.14 4.51
CA PHE A 39 -5.00 -13.37 4.65
C PHE A 39 -5.30 -14.11 5.96
N ASP A 40 -5.31 -13.40 7.09
CA ASP A 40 -5.57 -13.95 8.42
C ASP A 40 -7.03 -14.43 8.56
N SER A 41 -7.96 -13.68 7.97
CA SER A 41 -9.39 -14.02 7.93
C SER A 41 -9.72 -15.11 6.91
N LYS A 42 -8.72 -15.60 6.15
CA LYS A 42 -8.87 -16.58 5.05
C LYS A 42 -9.85 -16.12 3.96
N GLN A 43 -9.99 -14.82 3.78
CA GLN A 43 -10.83 -14.23 2.74
C GLN A 43 -10.01 -14.03 1.46
N THR A 44 -10.55 -14.50 0.34
CA THR A 44 -9.94 -14.29 -0.97
C THR A 44 -10.06 -12.84 -1.43
N ASN A 45 -11.13 -12.15 -1.05
CA ASN A 45 -11.33 -10.74 -1.36
C ASN A 45 -11.76 -10.00 -0.10
N LEU A 46 -11.18 -8.83 0.15
CA LEU A 46 -11.58 -7.94 1.23
C LEU A 46 -11.59 -6.51 0.71
N HIS A 47 -12.63 -5.78 1.09
CA HIS A 47 -12.74 -4.35 0.83
C HIS A 47 -12.96 -3.62 2.15
N GLU A 48 -12.01 -2.76 2.52
CA GLU A 48 -12.05 -2.00 3.76
C GLU A 48 -11.35 -0.66 3.56
N ASN A 49 -11.84 0.42 4.19
CA ASN A 49 -11.25 1.76 4.09
C ASN A 49 -10.98 2.26 2.65
N GLY A 50 -11.81 1.86 1.69
CA GLY A 50 -11.65 2.22 0.26
C GLY A 50 -10.53 1.45 -0.47
N VAL A 51 -9.93 0.47 0.19
CA VAL A 51 -8.93 -0.44 -0.37
C VAL A 51 -9.59 -1.78 -0.68
N SER A 52 -9.50 -2.23 -1.93
CA SER A 52 -9.89 -3.59 -2.33
C SER A 52 -8.66 -4.44 -2.57
N VAL A 53 -8.55 -5.54 -1.84
CA VAL A 53 -7.48 -6.52 -2.02
C VAL A 53 -8.01 -7.88 -2.43
N THR A 54 -7.23 -8.58 -3.24
CA THR A 54 -7.43 -9.97 -3.61
C THR A 54 -6.22 -10.77 -3.15
N VAL A 55 -6.47 -11.84 -2.38
CA VAL A 55 -5.45 -12.76 -1.87
C VAL A 55 -5.61 -14.10 -2.59
N THR A 56 -4.61 -14.46 -3.38
CA THR A 56 -4.53 -15.76 -4.03
C THR A 56 -3.49 -16.61 -3.31
N ARG A 57 -3.94 -17.71 -2.69
CA ARG A 57 -3.07 -18.66 -1.97
C ARG A 57 -3.01 -19.97 -2.73
N THR A 58 -1.79 -20.44 -2.97
CA THR A 58 -1.49 -21.79 -3.46
C THR A 58 -0.58 -22.48 -2.44
N ASP A 59 -0.29 -23.76 -2.65
CA ASP A 59 0.60 -24.54 -1.77
C ASP A 59 2.06 -24.04 -1.77
N LYS A 60 2.41 -23.16 -2.72
CA LYS A 60 3.77 -22.64 -2.93
C LYS A 60 3.86 -21.14 -2.88
N THR A 61 2.75 -20.41 -3.03
CA THR A 61 2.79 -18.96 -3.15
C THR A 61 1.58 -18.30 -2.50
N VAL A 62 1.80 -17.10 -1.97
CA VAL A 62 0.75 -16.17 -1.59
C VAL A 62 0.94 -14.91 -2.40
N VAL A 63 -0.09 -14.50 -3.14
CA VAL A 63 -0.09 -13.26 -3.94
C VAL A 63 -1.17 -12.36 -3.41
N LEU A 64 -0.80 -11.11 -3.10
CA LEU A 64 -1.69 -10.03 -2.73
C LEU A 64 -1.75 -9.04 -3.88
N GLU A 65 -2.96 -8.75 -4.34
CA GLU A 65 -3.24 -7.80 -5.40
C GLU A 65 -4.15 -6.68 -4.89
N ASN A 66 -3.97 -5.47 -5.43
CA ASN A 66 -4.88 -4.35 -5.24
C ASN A 66 -5.28 -3.81 -6.61
N ALA A 67 -6.59 -3.74 -6.87
CA ALA A 67 -7.13 -3.29 -8.16
C ALA A 67 -6.48 -3.98 -9.39
N GLY A 68 -6.13 -5.27 -9.26
CA GLY A 68 -5.47 -6.05 -10.30
C GLY A 68 -3.96 -5.82 -10.47
N GLN A 69 -3.34 -5.01 -9.60
CA GLN A 69 -1.88 -4.86 -9.53
C GLN A 69 -1.32 -5.70 -8.38
N GLU A 70 -0.30 -6.50 -8.65
CA GLU A 70 0.43 -7.24 -7.63
C GLU A 70 1.13 -6.26 -6.68
N VAL A 71 0.87 -6.42 -5.38
CA VAL A 71 1.45 -5.61 -4.30
C VAL A 71 2.52 -6.39 -3.54
N LEU A 72 2.27 -7.68 -3.33
CA LEU A 72 3.18 -8.57 -2.61
C LEU A 72 3.05 -9.99 -3.12
N ARG A 73 4.18 -10.66 -3.27
CA ARG A 73 4.27 -12.10 -3.52
C ARG A 73 5.22 -12.73 -2.52
N LEU A 74 4.75 -13.78 -1.86
CA LEU A 74 5.53 -14.60 -0.95
C LEU A 74 5.63 -16.01 -1.53
N GLU A 75 6.85 -16.53 -1.58
CA GLU A 75 7.12 -17.93 -1.93
C GLU A 75 7.27 -18.74 -0.65
N ILE A 76 6.52 -19.84 -0.55
CA ILE A 76 6.59 -20.77 0.56
C ILE A 76 7.71 -21.76 0.23
N LEU A 77 8.90 -21.52 0.78
CA LEU A 77 10.00 -22.48 0.72
C LEU A 77 9.59 -23.71 1.52
N GLN A 78 9.35 -24.83 0.82
CA GLN A 78 9.21 -26.13 1.47
C GLN A 78 10.61 -26.62 1.82
N GLU A 79 10.93 -26.72 3.12
CA GLU A 79 12.10 -27.48 3.55
C GLU A 79 11.85 -28.95 3.16
N THR A 80 12.63 -29.44 2.19
CA THR A 80 12.70 -30.86 1.84
C THR A 80 13.01 -31.68 3.10
N PRO A 81 12.30 -32.79 3.36
CA PRO A 81 12.47 -33.62 4.56
C PRO A 81 13.85 -34.25 4.69
#